data_AF-A8RSJ7-F1
#
_entry.id   AF-A8RSJ7-F1
#
_cell.length_a   1.000
_cell.length_b   1.000
_cell.length_c   1.000
_cell.angle_alpha   90.00
_cell.angle_beta   90.00
_cell.angle_gamma   90.00
#
_symmetry.space_group_name_H-M   'P 1'
#
loop_
_entity.id
_entity.type
_entity.pdbx_description
1 polymer ?
#
loop_
_entity_poly.entity_id
_entity_poly.type
_entity_poly.pdbx_seq_one_letter_code
_entity_poly.pdbx_strand_id
1 'polypeptide(L)'
;MIGDENMLSIEGIRLKIRNKVYIPLTCRSRGKKLNNTDFTIISNNCWGGTVYEAYNLPKESPTVGMFFMAEDYITFLSDLKGYINGTLEFIKPEESRWKDAPQVSGDRRFGSYPVGLLSNGKSYIEIFFLHYHSEKEAKDKWERRCKRINWDRLLVKFNDQNGCAVKNIYDFMDLPFKHKLFFTCKKWPGISGGGGTIIRQFPKHDSIMASYEPFGKSKYIDITKLLNSL
;
A
#
# COMPACT_ATOMS: atom_id res chain seq x y z
N MET A 1 -5.63 -5.74 36.46
CA MET A 1 -6.64 -6.79 36.20
C MET A 1 -7.83 -6.19 35.47
N ILE A 2 -7.86 -6.36 34.14
CA ILE A 2 -9.05 -6.68 33.32
C ILE A 2 -8.47 -7.61 32.24
N GLY A 3 -9.05 -8.80 32.11
CA GLY A 3 -8.44 -9.96 31.45
C GLY A 3 -8.36 -9.87 29.94
N ASP A 4 -7.20 -10.26 29.40
CA ASP A 4 -7.04 -10.70 28.01
C ASP A 4 -7.57 -12.14 27.88
N GLU A 5 -8.89 -12.30 27.99
CA GLU A 5 -9.59 -13.45 27.42
C GLU A 5 -9.83 -13.16 25.93
N ASN A 6 -8.92 -13.67 25.10
CA ASN A 6 -9.14 -14.32 23.79
C ASN A 6 -10.47 -14.09 23.03
N MET A 7 -10.98 -12.85 22.95
CA MET A 7 -12.10 -12.50 22.06
C MET A 7 -11.55 -12.20 20.67
N LEU A 8 -11.70 -13.18 19.78
CA LEU A 8 -11.61 -12.99 18.34
C LEU A 8 -12.54 -11.84 17.92
N SER A 9 -12.01 -10.65 17.70
CA SER A 9 -12.80 -9.53 17.15
C SER A 9 -13.44 -9.95 15.83
N ILE A 10 -14.63 -9.42 15.52
CA ILE A 10 -15.34 -9.73 14.27
C ILE A 10 -14.41 -9.51 13.06
N GLU A 11 -13.60 -8.45 13.11
CA GLU A 11 -12.58 -8.13 12.11
C GLU A 11 -11.50 -9.22 12.03
N GLY A 12 -11.00 -9.71 13.18
CA GLY A 12 -10.03 -10.79 13.25
C GLY A 12 -10.56 -12.10 12.64
N ILE A 13 -11.80 -12.47 12.93
CA ILE A 13 -12.47 -13.65 12.33
C ILE A 13 -12.58 -13.47 10.81
N ARG A 14 -13.07 -12.32 10.37
CA ARG A 14 -13.23 -12.00 8.95
C ARG A 14 -11.90 -12.09 8.20
N LEU A 15 -10.83 -11.53 8.77
CA LEU A 15 -9.49 -11.58 8.21
C LEU A 15 -8.93 -13.01 8.16
N LYS A 16 -9.18 -13.81 9.20
CA LYS A 16 -8.78 -15.22 9.24
C LYS A 16 -9.47 -16.02 8.15
N ILE A 17 -10.79 -15.86 7.97
CA ILE A 17 -11.55 -16.50 6.89
C ILE A 17 -11.04 -16.02 5.53
N ARG A 18 -10.86 -14.70 5.35
CA ARG A 18 -10.38 -14.12 4.10
C ARG A 18 -9.01 -14.70 3.69
N ASN A 19 -8.04 -14.66 4.60
CA ASN A 19 -6.65 -15.01 4.30
C ASN A 19 -6.41 -16.53 4.30
N LYS A 20 -7.08 -17.30 5.17
CA LYS A 20 -6.85 -18.75 5.29
C LYS A 20 -7.81 -19.60 4.46
N VAL A 21 -8.94 -19.05 4.02
CA VAL A 21 -9.98 -19.80 3.29
C VAL A 21 -10.25 -19.17 1.93
N TYR A 22 -10.79 -17.95 1.89
CA TYR A 22 -11.28 -17.35 0.65
C TYR A 22 -10.17 -17.10 -0.39
N ILE A 23 -9.06 -16.46 0.00
CA ILE A 23 -7.95 -16.17 -0.91
C ILE A 23 -7.34 -17.49 -1.45
N PRO A 24 -6.93 -18.46 -0.61
CA PRO A 24 -6.38 -19.72 -1.09
C PRO A 24 -7.31 -20.50 -2.03
N LEU A 25 -8.62 -20.51 -1.77
CA LEU A 25 -9.58 -21.22 -2.62
C LEU A 25 -9.82 -20.52 -3.96
N THR A 26 -9.70 -19.19 -4.03
CA THR A 26 -10.10 -18.42 -5.22
C THR A 26 -8.93 -17.89 -6.05
N CYS A 27 -7.71 -17.87 -5.50
CA CYS A 27 -6.58 -17.17 -6.11
C CYS A 27 -6.20 -17.71 -7.50
N ARG A 28 -6.17 -19.03 -7.68
CA ARG A 28 -5.85 -19.66 -8.98
C ARG A 28 -6.91 -19.36 -10.04
N SER A 29 -8.19 -19.44 -9.67
CA SER A 29 -9.29 -19.09 -10.58
C SER A 29 -9.24 -17.60 -10.97
N ARG A 30 -8.88 -16.73 -10.02
CA ARG A 30 -8.72 -15.30 -10.26
C ARG A 30 -7.51 -15.01 -11.17
N GLY A 31 -6.38 -15.67 -10.93
CA GLY A 31 -5.17 -15.59 -11.75
C GLY A 31 -5.40 -15.96 -13.22
N LYS A 32 -6.20 -17.01 -13.49
CA LYS A 32 -6.57 -17.43 -14.87
C LYS A 32 -7.36 -16.39 -15.66
N LYS A 33 -7.90 -15.36 -15.01
CA LYS A 33 -8.64 -14.28 -15.67
C LYS A 33 -7.73 -13.13 -16.10
N LEU A 34 -6.43 -13.18 -15.76
CA LEU A 34 -5.47 -12.17 -16.18
C LEU A 34 -4.98 -12.43 -17.60
N ASN A 35 -4.96 -11.38 -18.42
CA ASN A 35 -4.39 -11.42 -19.78
C ASN A 35 -2.86 -11.41 -19.74
N ASN A 36 -2.28 -10.78 -18.72
CA ASN A 36 -0.85 -10.72 -18.47
C ASN A 36 -0.59 -10.64 -16.96
N THR A 37 0.36 -11.42 -16.47
CA THR A 37 0.74 -11.49 -15.05
C THR A 37 1.93 -10.60 -14.70
N ASP A 38 2.63 -10.08 -15.71
CA ASP A 38 3.74 -9.15 -15.54
C ASP A 38 3.18 -7.72 -15.47
N PHE A 39 3.05 -7.22 -14.24
CA PHE A 39 2.66 -5.85 -13.94
C PHE A 39 3.24 -5.44 -12.59
N THR A 40 3.41 -4.14 -12.38
CA THR A 40 3.91 -3.59 -11.11
C THR A 40 2.86 -2.72 -10.45
N ILE A 41 2.55 -3.02 -9.19
CA ILE A 41 1.70 -2.16 -8.35
C ILE A 41 2.57 -1.32 -7.42
N ILE A 42 2.52 0.00 -7.52
CA ILE A 42 3.14 0.91 -6.56
C ILE A 42 2.05 1.39 -5.60
N SER A 43 2.15 1.03 -4.32
CA SER A 43 1.09 1.26 -3.33
C SER A 43 1.64 1.90 -2.06
N ASN A 44 0.88 2.82 -1.46
CA ASN A 44 1.26 3.50 -0.21
C ASN A 44 1.13 2.62 1.04
N ASN A 45 0.53 1.44 0.91
CA ASN A 45 0.35 0.45 1.95
C ASN A 45 0.46 -0.99 1.38
N CYS A 46 0.18 -1.99 2.22
CA CYS A 46 0.29 -3.41 1.89
C CYS A 46 -0.68 -3.94 0.82
N TRP A 47 -1.58 -3.12 0.27
CA TRP A 47 -2.62 -3.55 -0.69
C TRP A 47 -2.04 -4.29 -1.91
N GLY A 48 -0.98 -3.75 -2.52
CA GLY A 48 -0.35 -4.40 -3.68
C GLY A 48 0.09 -5.84 -3.38
N GLY A 49 0.65 -6.08 -2.20
CA GLY A 49 1.01 -7.43 -1.75
C GLY A 49 -0.18 -8.37 -1.61
N THR A 50 -1.31 -7.87 -1.10
CA THR A 50 -2.57 -8.63 -1.03
C THR A 50 -3.14 -8.94 -2.42
N VAL A 51 -2.99 -8.02 -3.39
CA VAL A 51 -3.38 -8.29 -4.77
C VAL A 51 -2.54 -9.44 -5.34
N TYR A 52 -1.20 -9.40 -5.25
CA TYR A 52 -0.38 -10.51 -5.75
C TYR A 52 -0.80 -11.86 -5.14
N GLU A 53 -1.00 -11.95 -3.82
CA GLU A 53 -1.50 -13.16 -3.15
C GLU A 53 -2.87 -13.60 -3.67
N ALA A 54 -3.79 -12.65 -3.85
CA ALA A 54 -5.13 -12.90 -4.34
C ALA A 54 -5.18 -13.41 -5.79
N TYR A 55 -4.12 -13.25 -6.59
CA TYR A 55 -4.04 -13.80 -7.95
C TYR A 55 -3.05 -14.97 -8.05
N ASN A 56 -2.55 -15.49 -6.93
CA ASN A 56 -1.53 -16.54 -6.89
C ASN A 56 -0.25 -16.14 -7.65
N LEU A 57 0.16 -14.88 -7.49
CA LEU A 57 1.33 -14.31 -8.14
C LEU A 57 2.45 -14.06 -7.11
N PRO A 58 3.72 -14.13 -7.53
CA PRO A 58 4.83 -13.71 -6.67
C PRO A 58 4.76 -12.20 -6.41
N LYS A 59 5.22 -11.78 -5.23
CA LYS A 59 5.29 -10.38 -4.82
C LYS A 59 6.49 -9.70 -5.48
N GLU A 60 6.26 -9.11 -6.65
CA GLU A 60 7.31 -8.50 -7.49
C GLU A 60 7.49 -6.99 -7.32
N SER A 61 6.57 -6.29 -6.66
CA SER A 61 6.68 -4.84 -6.46
C SER A 61 7.60 -4.43 -5.30
N PRO A 62 8.41 -3.36 -5.44
CA PRO A 62 9.25 -2.84 -4.36
C PRO A 62 8.45 -2.36 -3.14
N THR A 63 7.20 -1.93 -3.32
CA THR A 63 6.36 -1.36 -2.23
C THR A 63 5.62 -2.41 -1.40
N VAL A 64 5.96 -3.69 -1.54
CA VAL A 64 5.28 -4.76 -0.80
C VAL A 64 5.77 -4.84 0.65
N GLY A 65 4.84 -4.88 1.60
CA GLY A 65 5.14 -5.12 3.02
C GLY A 65 5.67 -3.90 3.76
N MET A 66 5.40 -2.72 3.24
CA MET A 66 5.74 -1.44 3.84
C MET A 66 4.55 -0.49 3.77
N PHE A 67 4.69 0.66 4.43
CA PHE A 67 3.81 1.80 4.24
C PHE A 67 4.60 3.09 4.13
N PHE A 68 3.95 4.09 3.56
CA PHE A 68 4.43 5.46 3.45
C PHE A 68 3.49 6.37 4.24
N MET A 69 4.04 7.42 4.84
CA MET A 69 3.23 8.58 5.19
C MET A 69 2.75 9.26 3.91
N ALA A 70 1.56 9.85 3.94
CA ALA A 70 0.90 10.36 2.75
C ALA A 70 1.77 11.36 1.97
N GLU A 71 2.41 12.29 2.68
CA GLU A 71 3.32 13.28 2.09
C GLU A 71 4.54 12.63 1.42
N ASP A 72 5.14 11.64 2.08
CA ASP A 72 6.28 10.89 1.56
C ASP A 72 5.91 10.09 0.32
N TYR A 73 4.70 9.55 0.26
CA TYR A 73 4.21 8.83 -0.90
C TYR A 73 3.97 9.75 -2.10
N ILE A 74 3.40 10.94 -1.89
CA ILE A 74 3.24 11.92 -2.98
C ILE A 74 4.60 12.37 -3.50
N THR A 75 5.54 12.65 -2.59
CA THR A 75 6.91 13.02 -2.94
C THR A 75 7.59 11.88 -3.72
N PHE A 76 7.47 10.64 -3.25
CA PHE A 76 7.96 9.44 -3.95
C PHE A 76 7.45 9.35 -5.38
N LEU A 77 6.14 9.55 -5.58
CA LEU A 77 5.53 9.46 -6.90
C LEU A 77 5.92 10.62 -7.83
N SER A 78 6.18 11.81 -7.29
CA SER A 78 6.58 12.98 -8.08
C SER A 78 7.90 12.79 -8.83
N ASP A 79 8.79 11.93 -8.31
CA ASP A 79 10.02 11.51 -8.97
C ASP A 79 10.25 9.99 -8.79
N LEU A 80 9.26 9.20 -9.20
CA LEU A 80 9.27 7.76 -8.99
C LEU A 80 10.56 7.09 -9.52
N LYS A 81 11.04 7.49 -10.70
CA LYS A 81 12.27 6.93 -11.27
C LYS A 81 13.50 7.36 -10.48
N GLY A 82 13.59 8.61 -10.03
CA GLY A 82 14.70 9.08 -9.21
C GLY A 82 14.80 8.33 -7.89
N TYR A 83 13.68 8.14 -7.19
CA TYR A 83 13.66 7.39 -5.93
C TYR A 83 13.92 5.90 -6.11
N ILE A 84 13.38 5.26 -7.14
CA ILE A 84 13.63 3.82 -7.40
C ILE A 84 15.13 3.54 -7.67
N ASN A 85 15.82 4.48 -8.31
CA ASN A 85 17.27 4.40 -8.55
C ASN A 85 18.10 5.09 -7.46
N GLY A 86 17.45 5.56 -6.40
CA GLY A 86 18.05 6.31 -5.31
C GLY A 86 18.77 5.42 -4.31
N THR A 87 19.36 6.08 -3.30
CA THR A 87 20.05 5.41 -2.20
C THR A 87 19.08 5.15 -1.07
N LEU A 88 18.98 3.88 -0.65
CA LEU A 88 18.24 3.46 0.54
C LEU A 88 19.23 3.23 1.70
N GLU A 89 19.06 4.03 2.73
CA GLU A 89 19.71 3.90 4.03
C GLU A 89 18.66 3.64 5.11
N PHE A 90 19.08 3.34 6.33
CA PHE A 90 18.18 3.11 7.46
C PHE A 90 18.53 4.03 8.61
N ILE A 91 17.51 4.49 9.30
CA ILE A 91 17.60 5.33 10.49
C ILE A 91 16.97 4.61 11.66
N LYS A 92 17.32 5.03 12.89
CA LYS A 92 16.62 4.50 14.05
C LYS A 92 15.18 5.02 14.06
N PRO A 93 14.18 4.23 14.48
CA PRO A 93 12.79 4.67 14.55
C PRO A 93 12.61 6.01 15.29
N GLU A 94 13.33 6.22 16.39
CA GLU A 94 13.35 7.45 17.19
C GLU A 94 13.94 8.70 16.49
N GLU A 95 14.61 8.52 15.35
CA GLU A 95 15.14 9.58 14.49
C GLU A 95 14.16 9.95 13.37
N SER A 96 13.10 9.17 13.15
CA SER A 96 12.07 9.45 12.15
C SER A 96 11.39 10.80 12.40
N ARG A 97 11.22 11.60 11.34
CA ARG A 97 10.45 12.85 11.40
C ARG A 97 8.96 12.62 11.69
N TRP A 98 8.48 11.41 11.45
CA TRP A 98 7.11 11.01 11.67
C TRP A 98 6.88 10.31 13.01
N LYS A 99 7.92 10.13 13.85
CA LYS A 99 7.83 9.35 15.09
C LYS A 99 6.69 9.78 16.02
N ASP A 100 6.39 11.07 16.06
CA ASP A 100 5.34 11.65 16.92
C ASP A 100 3.96 11.71 16.23
N ALA A 101 3.90 11.48 14.91
CA ALA A 101 2.64 11.47 14.18
C ALA A 101 1.73 10.37 14.71
N PRO A 102 0.43 10.63 14.98
CA PRO A 102 -0.46 9.65 15.62
C PRO A 102 -0.55 8.29 14.90
N GLN A 103 -0.33 8.28 13.58
CA GLN A 103 -0.36 7.07 12.75
C GLN A 103 0.88 6.19 12.96
N VAL A 104 1.98 6.76 13.44
CA VAL A 104 3.23 6.08 13.77
C VAL A 104 3.33 5.83 15.28
N SER A 105 3.19 6.88 16.10
CA SER A 105 3.25 6.77 17.57
C SER A 105 2.14 5.91 18.17
N GLY A 106 0.98 5.82 17.50
CA GLY A 106 -0.13 4.95 17.89
C GLY A 106 0.05 3.48 17.50
N ASP A 107 1.00 3.14 16.63
CA ASP A 107 1.30 1.74 16.29
C ASP A 107 2.19 1.12 17.35
N ARG A 108 1.66 0.15 18.11
CA ARG A 108 2.40 -0.58 19.15
C ARG A 108 3.62 -1.36 18.61
N ARG A 109 3.71 -1.53 17.29
CA ARG A 109 4.84 -2.20 16.62
C ARG A 109 5.92 -1.21 16.19
N PHE A 110 5.68 0.09 16.27
CA PHE A 110 6.72 1.07 15.96
C PHE A 110 7.94 0.85 16.87
N GLY A 111 9.13 0.85 16.28
CA GLY A 111 10.36 0.38 16.94
C GLY A 111 10.73 -1.07 16.64
N SER A 112 9.80 -1.90 16.13
CA SER A 112 10.04 -3.33 15.86
C SER A 112 10.36 -3.63 14.40
N TYR A 113 10.35 -2.64 13.52
CA TYR A 113 10.58 -2.81 12.08
C TYR A 113 11.49 -1.70 11.55
N PRO A 114 12.25 -1.94 10.46
CA PRO A 114 13.16 -0.94 9.91
C PRO A 114 12.44 0.31 9.38
N VAL A 115 13.08 1.46 9.55
CA VAL A 115 12.69 2.73 8.92
C VAL A 115 13.78 3.11 7.93
N GLY A 116 13.43 3.11 6.64
CA GLY A 116 14.36 3.46 5.59
C GLY A 116 14.26 4.93 5.21
N LEU A 117 15.41 5.53 4.94
CA LEU A 117 15.57 6.86 4.37
C LEU A 117 15.95 6.70 2.90
N LEU A 118 15.03 7.04 2.00
CA LEU A 118 15.25 6.91 0.56
C LEU A 118 15.50 8.29 -0.05
N SER A 119 16.66 8.46 -0.68
CA SER A 119 17.06 9.71 -1.32
C SER A 119 17.16 9.56 -2.83
N ASN A 120 16.60 10.52 -3.57
CA ASN A 120 16.83 10.66 -5.02
C ASN A 120 18.00 11.61 -5.34
N GLY A 121 18.80 12.01 -4.33
CA GLY A 121 19.88 12.99 -4.45
C GLY A 121 19.47 14.46 -4.30
N LYS A 122 18.16 14.76 -4.18
CA LYS A 122 17.63 16.12 -3.95
C LYS A 122 16.89 16.24 -2.63
N SER A 123 16.12 15.23 -2.29
CA SER A 123 15.34 15.16 -1.05
C SER A 123 15.21 13.72 -0.60
N TYR A 124 14.77 13.55 0.65
CA TYR A 124 14.57 12.23 1.25
C TYR A 124 13.12 12.01 1.68
N ILE A 125 12.70 10.76 1.58
CA ILE A 125 11.44 10.25 2.12
C ILE A 125 11.71 9.13 3.12
N GLU A 126 10.77 8.90 4.03
CA GLU A 126 10.82 7.78 4.94
C GLU A 126 9.89 6.65 4.50
N ILE A 127 10.36 5.41 4.63
CA ILE A 127 9.63 4.19 4.28
C ILE A 127 9.63 3.26 5.50
N PHE A 128 8.44 2.82 5.92
CA PHE A 128 8.29 1.99 7.11
C PHE A 128 8.10 0.51 6.70
N PHE A 129 9.13 -0.32 6.91
CA PHE A 129 9.21 -1.71 6.43
C PHE A 129 8.49 -2.71 7.34
N LEU A 130 7.18 -2.56 7.49
CA LEU A 130 6.32 -3.25 8.45
C LEU A 130 6.44 -4.80 8.51
N HIS A 131 6.75 -5.46 7.38
CA HIS A 131 6.82 -6.92 7.28
C HIS A 131 8.24 -7.46 7.07
N TYR A 132 9.25 -6.73 7.56
CA TYR A 132 10.65 -7.07 7.45
C TYR A 132 11.29 -7.15 8.83
N HIS A 133 12.12 -8.17 9.05
CA HIS A 133 12.74 -8.45 10.35
C HIS A 133 14.06 -7.69 10.54
N SER A 134 14.70 -7.28 9.44
CA SER A 134 15.98 -6.55 9.49
C SER A 134 16.13 -5.58 8.33
N GLU A 135 16.97 -4.57 8.53
CA GLU A 135 17.40 -3.61 7.50
C GLU A 135 17.99 -4.32 6.27
N LYS A 136 18.79 -5.37 6.50
CA LYS A 136 19.34 -6.19 5.42
C LYS A 136 18.25 -6.86 4.59
N GLU A 137 17.27 -7.50 5.25
CA GLU A 137 16.13 -8.13 4.56
C GLU A 137 15.34 -7.10 3.75
N ALA A 138 15.09 -5.92 4.33
CA ALA A 138 14.41 -4.81 3.68
C ALA A 138 15.17 -4.32 2.44
N LYS A 139 16.48 -4.04 2.58
CA LYS A 139 17.35 -3.56 1.49
C LYS A 139 17.44 -4.56 0.35
N ASP A 140 17.78 -5.82 0.65
CA ASP A 140 17.95 -6.88 -0.35
C ASP A 140 16.66 -7.06 -1.18
N LYS A 141 15.50 -7.03 -0.52
CA LYS A 141 14.20 -7.18 -1.19
C LYS A 141 13.80 -5.91 -1.95
N TRP A 142 14.07 -4.72 -1.42
CA TRP A 142 13.82 -3.45 -2.10
C TRP A 142 14.59 -3.40 -3.41
N GLU A 143 15.92 -3.49 -3.34
CA GLU A 143 16.82 -3.39 -4.50
C GLU A 143 16.51 -4.45 -5.56
N ARG A 144 16.27 -5.70 -5.14
CA ARG A 144 15.93 -6.79 -6.06
C ARG A 144 14.60 -6.53 -6.78
N ARG A 145 13.59 -5.97 -6.10
CA ARG A 145 12.27 -5.73 -6.69
C ARG A 145 12.21 -4.43 -7.51
N CYS A 146 13.01 -3.42 -7.17
CA CYS A 146 13.21 -2.22 -8.00
C CYS A 146 13.69 -2.60 -9.42
N LYS A 147 14.57 -3.59 -9.53
CA LYS A 147 15.06 -4.11 -10.82
C LYS A 147 14.02 -4.85 -11.67
N ARG A 148 12.86 -5.19 -11.09
CA ARG A 148 11.79 -5.98 -11.74
C ARG A 148 10.56 -5.15 -12.06
N ILE A 149 10.61 -3.83 -11.88
CA ILE A 149 9.49 -2.96 -12.20
C ILE A 149 9.21 -3.05 -13.70
N ASN A 150 7.99 -3.46 -14.02
CA ASN A 150 7.44 -3.32 -15.35
C ASN A 150 6.84 -1.90 -15.48
N TRP A 151 7.60 -1.00 -16.10
CA TRP A 151 7.22 0.40 -16.29
C TRP A 151 6.08 0.59 -17.29
N ASP A 152 5.93 -0.35 -18.25
CA ASP A 152 4.88 -0.30 -19.27
C ASP A 152 3.52 -0.74 -18.71
N ARG A 153 3.52 -1.56 -17.65
CA ARG A 153 2.33 -2.11 -16.99
C ARG A 153 2.29 -1.74 -15.50
N LEU A 154 2.32 -0.43 -15.25
CA LEU A 154 2.34 0.14 -13.91
C LEU A 154 0.91 0.51 -13.43
N LEU A 155 0.56 0.09 -12.22
CA LEU A 155 -0.62 0.58 -11.49
C LEU A 155 -0.16 1.33 -10.25
N VAL A 156 -0.52 2.61 -10.16
CA VAL A 156 -0.24 3.43 -8.97
C VAL A 156 -1.48 3.51 -8.09
N LYS A 157 -1.36 3.13 -6.82
CA LYS A 157 -2.47 3.09 -5.87
C LYS A 157 -2.18 3.93 -4.63
N PHE A 158 -3.12 4.79 -4.29
CA PHE A 158 -3.11 5.58 -3.06
C PHE A 158 -4.39 5.36 -2.25
N ASN A 159 -4.36 5.74 -0.98
CA ASN A 159 -5.54 5.81 -0.11
C ASN A 159 -5.40 6.92 0.93
N ASP A 160 -6.46 7.17 1.70
CA ASP A 160 -6.50 8.23 2.71
C ASP A 160 -5.94 7.85 4.09
N GLN A 161 -5.04 6.86 4.17
CA GLN A 161 -4.35 6.49 5.40
C GLN A 161 -3.13 7.39 5.68
N ASN A 162 -2.51 7.21 6.85
CA ASN A 162 -1.15 7.69 7.16
C ASN A 162 -0.95 9.21 7.00
N GLY A 163 -1.86 10.00 7.60
CA GLY A 163 -1.74 11.46 7.60
C GLY A 163 -2.21 12.15 6.32
N CYS A 164 -2.98 11.46 5.46
CA CYS A 164 -3.50 12.03 4.23
C CYS A 164 -4.32 13.31 4.47
N ALA A 165 -3.95 14.38 3.77
CA ALA A 165 -4.62 15.66 3.75
C ALA A 165 -5.14 16.00 2.35
N VAL A 166 -6.03 16.99 2.27
CA VAL A 166 -6.64 17.46 1.01
C VAL A 166 -5.60 17.78 -0.06
N LYS A 167 -4.48 18.42 0.33
CA LYS A 167 -3.38 18.72 -0.61
C LYS A 167 -2.83 17.46 -1.26
N ASN A 168 -2.63 16.38 -0.51
CA ASN A 168 -2.14 15.12 -1.07
C ASN A 168 -3.11 14.53 -2.09
N ILE A 169 -4.42 14.73 -1.90
CA ILE A 169 -5.43 14.30 -2.87
C ILE A 169 -5.28 15.05 -4.17
N TYR A 170 -5.20 16.39 -4.12
CA TYR A 170 -4.98 17.20 -5.32
C TYR A 170 -3.68 16.83 -6.02
N ASP A 171 -2.57 16.76 -5.28
CA ASP A 171 -1.27 16.38 -5.84
C ASP A 171 -1.36 14.99 -6.51
N PHE A 172 -2.02 14.00 -5.88
CA PHE A 172 -2.19 12.67 -6.46
C PHE A 172 -3.02 12.67 -7.76
N MET A 173 -4.09 13.46 -7.78
CA MET A 173 -4.97 13.56 -8.96
C MET A 173 -4.27 14.20 -10.15
N ASP A 174 -3.34 15.12 -9.91
CA ASP A 174 -2.55 15.81 -10.96
C ASP A 174 -1.39 14.96 -11.51
N LEU A 175 -0.89 13.97 -10.76
CA LEU A 175 0.23 13.14 -11.23
C LEU A 175 -0.08 12.41 -12.56
N PRO A 176 0.81 12.45 -13.58
CA PRO A 176 0.50 12.01 -14.94
C PRO A 176 0.64 10.49 -15.16
N PHE A 177 0.22 9.67 -14.19
CA PHE A 177 0.18 8.21 -14.38
C PHE A 177 -1.08 7.79 -15.12
N LYS A 178 -0.90 6.95 -16.17
CA LYS A 178 -1.99 6.42 -17.00
C LYS A 178 -3.01 5.61 -16.19
N HIS A 179 -2.54 4.75 -15.29
CA HIS A 179 -3.39 3.92 -14.44
C HIS A 179 -3.16 4.27 -12.97
N LYS A 180 -4.13 5.00 -12.40
CA LYS A 180 -4.16 5.39 -10.99
C LYS A 180 -5.41 4.86 -10.29
N LEU A 181 -5.27 4.61 -9.00
CA LEU A 181 -6.37 4.20 -8.13
C LEU A 181 -6.28 4.93 -6.80
N PHE A 182 -7.40 5.54 -6.38
CA PHE A 182 -7.51 6.12 -5.05
C PHE A 182 -8.66 5.48 -4.28
N PHE A 183 -8.37 4.95 -3.09
CA PHE A 183 -9.37 4.37 -2.19
C PHE A 183 -9.62 5.26 -0.97
N THR A 184 -10.89 5.37 -0.58
CA THR A 184 -11.32 6.11 0.61
C THR A 184 -12.64 5.55 1.11
N CYS A 185 -12.99 5.81 2.38
CA CYS A 185 -14.32 5.54 2.93
C CYS A 185 -15.20 6.78 3.10
N LYS A 186 -14.71 7.96 2.67
CA LYS A 186 -15.43 9.24 2.79
C LYS A 186 -15.25 10.10 1.53
N LYS A 187 -15.94 11.23 1.49
CA LYS A 187 -15.77 12.22 0.42
C LYS A 187 -14.58 13.12 0.76
N TRP A 188 -13.77 13.43 -0.24
CA TRP A 188 -12.68 14.38 -0.15
C TRP A 188 -12.84 15.49 -1.19
N PRO A 189 -12.54 16.76 -0.85
CA PRO A 189 -12.25 17.77 -1.86
C PRO A 189 -11.09 17.31 -2.74
N GLY A 190 -11.16 17.55 -4.05
CA GLY A 190 -10.16 17.12 -5.02
C GLY A 190 -10.46 15.79 -5.73
N ILE A 191 -11.43 15.00 -5.24
CA ILE A 191 -12.00 13.89 -6.03
C ILE A 191 -13.11 14.44 -6.94
N SER A 192 -12.77 15.35 -7.85
CA SER A 192 -13.70 15.83 -8.90
C SER A 192 -13.65 14.90 -10.12
N GLY A 193 -14.80 14.59 -10.73
CA GLY A 193 -14.84 13.88 -12.02
C GLY A 193 -14.60 12.36 -11.98
N GLY A 194 -14.62 11.71 -10.82
CA GLY A 194 -14.59 10.23 -10.73
C GLY A 194 -13.21 9.60 -10.45
N GLY A 195 -12.21 10.39 -10.04
CA GLY A 195 -10.84 9.89 -9.79
C GLY A 195 -10.65 8.99 -8.55
N GLY A 196 -11.68 8.76 -7.73
CA GLY A 196 -11.59 8.00 -6.48
C GLY A 196 -12.74 7.00 -6.29
N THR A 197 -12.45 5.86 -5.67
CA THR A 197 -13.44 4.83 -5.32
C THR A 197 -13.79 4.92 -3.84
N ILE A 198 -15.01 5.37 -3.55
CA ILE A 198 -15.52 5.49 -2.18
C ILE A 198 -16.12 4.15 -1.74
N ILE A 199 -15.45 3.49 -0.80
CA ILE A 199 -15.79 2.16 -0.29
C ILE A 199 -16.53 2.31 1.03
N ARG A 200 -17.76 1.79 1.11
CA ARG A 200 -18.43 1.66 2.40
C ARG A 200 -17.77 0.52 3.18
N GLN A 201 -17.25 0.86 4.35
CA GLN A 201 -16.71 -0.07 5.34
C GLN A 201 -17.50 0.02 6.64
N PHE A 202 -17.39 -1.02 7.47
CA PHE A 202 -17.92 -1.05 8.82
C PHE A 202 -16.92 -1.79 9.72
N PRO A 203 -16.51 -1.26 10.88
CA PRO A 203 -16.94 -0.01 11.48
C PRO A 203 -16.51 1.24 10.69
N LYS A 204 -17.16 2.37 10.98
CA LYS A 204 -16.80 3.66 10.37
C LYS A 204 -15.45 4.08 10.92
N HIS A 205 -14.55 4.47 10.03
CA HIS A 205 -13.27 5.07 10.35
C HIS A 205 -13.08 6.33 9.50
N ASP A 206 -12.11 7.15 9.87
CA ASP A 206 -11.77 8.38 9.13
C ASP A 206 -11.00 8.11 7.83
N SER A 207 -10.45 6.91 7.67
CA SER A 207 -9.75 6.45 6.48
C SER A 207 -10.09 5.01 6.14
N ILE A 208 -9.90 4.63 4.87
CA ILE A 208 -10.15 3.27 4.42
C ILE A 208 -9.17 2.32 5.11
N MET A 209 -9.70 1.31 5.78
CA MET A 209 -8.88 0.24 6.33
C MET A 209 -8.35 -0.64 5.20
N ALA A 210 -7.05 -0.95 5.22
CA ALA A 210 -6.42 -1.81 4.20
C ALA A 210 -7.14 -3.15 4.00
N SER A 211 -7.77 -3.68 5.05
CA SER A 211 -8.53 -4.93 4.98
C SER A 211 -9.83 -4.87 4.18
N TYR A 212 -10.38 -3.66 3.95
CA TYR A 212 -11.59 -3.38 3.19
C TYR A 212 -11.30 -2.98 1.74
N GLU A 213 -10.04 -2.75 1.39
CA GLU A 213 -9.64 -2.41 0.02
C GLU A 213 -9.87 -3.61 -0.92
N PRO A 214 -10.63 -3.45 -2.02
CA PRO A 214 -10.89 -4.53 -2.97
C PRO A 214 -9.60 -5.02 -3.62
N PHE A 215 -9.39 -6.34 -3.62
CA PHE A 215 -8.28 -7.00 -4.31
C PHE A 215 -8.73 -7.83 -5.52
N GLY A 216 -10.03 -7.89 -5.80
CA GLY A 216 -10.63 -8.61 -6.93
C GLY A 216 -11.89 -7.89 -7.40
N LYS A 217 -12.80 -8.60 -8.07
CA LYS A 217 -14.11 -8.03 -8.40
C LYS A 217 -14.92 -7.77 -7.12
N SER A 218 -15.41 -6.55 -6.99
CA SER A 218 -16.31 -6.11 -5.92
C SER A 218 -17.46 -5.28 -6.51
N LYS A 219 -18.39 -4.85 -5.66
CA LYS A 219 -19.46 -3.91 -6.07
C LYS A 219 -18.95 -2.50 -6.38
N TYR A 220 -17.74 -2.15 -5.93
CA TYR A 220 -17.16 -0.80 -6.10
C TYR A 220 -16.24 -0.72 -7.32
N ILE A 221 -15.48 -1.78 -7.57
CA ILE A 221 -14.48 -1.84 -8.64
C ILE A 221 -14.18 -3.29 -9.03
N ASP A 222 -13.82 -3.50 -10.29
CA ASP A 222 -13.29 -4.75 -10.81
C ASP A 222 -11.77 -4.65 -11.01
N ILE A 223 -11.02 -5.11 -10.00
CA ILE A 223 -9.54 -5.10 -10.06
C ILE A 223 -9.02 -6.00 -11.18
N THR A 224 -9.69 -7.10 -11.51
CA THR A 224 -9.25 -7.98 -12.60
C THR A 224 -9.33 -7.26 -13.94
N LYS A 225 -10.46 -6.57 -14.18
CA LYS A 225 -10.63 -5.76 -15.38
C LYS A 225 -9.58 -4.64 -15.46
N LEU A 226 -9.30 -3.98 -14.34
CA LEU A 226 -8.27 -2.93 -14.27
C LEU A 226 -6.88 -3.47 -14.62
N LEU A 227 -6.46 -4.59 -14.00
CA LEU A 227 -5.16 -5.22 -14.27
C LEU A 227 -5.01 -5.67 -15.73
N ASN A 228 -6.11 -6.12 -16.35
CA ASN A 228 -6.12 -6.49 -17.77
C ASN A 228 -6.04 -5.29 -18.73
N SER A 229 -6.34 -4.08 -18.24
CA SER A 229 -6.30 -2.85 -19.03
C SER A 229 -4.98 -2.09 -18.93
N LEU A 230 -4.06 -2.53 -18.05
CA LEU A 230 -2.70 -2.00 -17.97
C LEU A 230 -1.98 -2.15 -19.31
#